data_AF-A0A942C830-F1
#
_entry.id   AF-A0A942C830-F1
#
_cell.length_a   1.000
_cell.length_b   1.000
_cell.length_c   1.000
_cell.angle_alpha   90.00
_cell.angle_beta   90.00
_cell.angle_gamma   90.00
#
_symmetry.space_group_name_H-M   'P 1'
#
loop_
_entity.id
_entity.type
_entity.pdbx_description
1 polymer ?
#
loop_
_entity_poly.entity_id
_entity_poly.type
_entity_poly.pdbx_seq_one_letter_code
_entity_poly.pdbx_strand_id
1 'polypeptide(L)'
;MQFNHHETIQHPDGRVELRDYASIQSSPLYNEDLAPVPVAKRNWTTYNYAALWVSMAHCIPTYMLASGLIAAGMNWWQALFTILLGNVIVLIPILLNSHPGTKYGIPFPVFARAAYGTIGSNLPALMRAIVACGWFGIQAWIGGEALHTLFKAIIPGWETLLGGAIGGHTVTAWLSFLLFWGMNIWIIYRGMDLLREVENWAAPYVLVMTAILLGWAIWRAGGLGNLLTESGKFQTFAEFWPVFIPSLTAMIGFWATLSLNMPDFTRFGRS
;
A
#
# COMPACT_ATOMS: atom_id res chain seq x y z
N MET A 1 -1.43 24.93 -22.53
CA MET A 1 -1.80 24.00 -23.61
C MET A 1 -3.22 24.31 -24.03
N GLN A 2 -3.40 25.03 -25.14
CA GLN A 2 -4.71 25.10 -25.80
C GLN A 2 -4.89 23.76 -26.51
N PHE A 3 -5.79 22.91 -26.02
CA PHE A 3 -6.13 21.68 -26.72
C PHE A 3 -6.91 22.05 -27.98
N ASN A 4 -6.40 21.70 -29.15
CA ASN A 4 -7.17 21.79 -30.39
C ASN A 4 -8.42 20.89 -30.22
N HIS A 5 -9.61 21.48 -30.36
CA HIS A 5 -10.89 20.75 -30.26
C HIS A 5 -11.03 19.62 -31.30
N HIS A 6 -10.11 19.54 -32.27
CA HIS A 6 -10.07 18.50 -33.30
C HIS A 6 -9.37 17.21 -32.87
N GLU A 7 -8.61 17.19 -31.78
CA GLU A 7 -7.84 16.01 -31.33
C GLU A 7 -8.47 15.29 -30.14
N THR A 8 -9.43 15.94 -29.46
CA THR A 8 -10.01 15.44 -28.20
C THR A 8 -11.54 15.35 -28.25
N ILE A 9 -12.09 14.42 -27.48
CA ILE A 9 -13.52 14.30 -27.19
C ILE A 9 -13.70 14.78 -25.74
N GLN A 10 -14.54 15.79 -25.54
CA GLN A 10 -14.96 16.22 -24.21
C GLN A 10 -16.33 15.64 -23.92
N HIS A 11 -16.43 14.90 -22.83
CA HIS A 11 -17.68 14.30 -22.36
C HIS A 11 -18.46 15.29 -21.48
N PRO A 12 -19.80 15.19 -21.39
CA PRO A 12 -20.63 16.11 -20.59
C PRO A 12 -20.28 16.15 -19.10
N ASP A 13 -19.64 15.10 -18.58
CA ASP A 13 -19.18 14.97 -17.20
C ASP A 13 -17.78 15.58 -16.95
N GLY A 14 -17.20 16.23 -17.97
CA GLY A 14 -15.90 16.89 -17.88
C GLY A 14 -14.69 15.98 -18.15
N ARG A 15 -14.89 14.69 -18.47
CA ARG A 15 -13.83 13.79 -18.91
C ARG A 15 -13.37 14.09 -20.31
N VAL A 16 -12.09 13.83 -20.58
CA VAL A 16 -11.46 14.05 -21.87
C VAL A 16 -10.79 12.76 -22.34
N GLU A 17 -10.97 12.44 -23.61
CA GLU A 17 -10.23 11.36 -24.28
C GLU A 17 -9.73 11.82 -25.66
N LEU A 18 -8.77 11.08 -26.21
CA LEU A 18 -8.23 11.33 -27.53
C LEU A 18 -9.18 10.77 -28.59
N ARG A 19 -9.40 11.52 -29.68
CA ARG A 19 -10.19 11.05 -30.84
C ARG A 19 -9.46 9.97 -31.62
N ASP A 20 -8.15 10.14 -31.79
CA ASP A 20 -7.31 9.21 -32.53
C ASP A 20 -6.03 8.89 -31.76
N TYR A 21 -5.85 7.60 -31.47
CA TYR A 21 -4.69 7.06 -30.78
C TYR A 21 -3.51 6.80 -31.73
N ALA A 22 -3.71 6.74 -33.05
CA ALA A 22 -2.64 6.53 -34.03
C ALA A 22 -1.60 7.66 -33.97
N SER A 23 -2.05 8.88 -33.67
CA SER A 23 -1.20 10.06 -33.48
C SER A 23 -0.18 9.91 -32.35
N ILE A 24 -0.50 9.14 -31.31
CA ILE A 24 0.41 8.91 -30.17
C ILE A 24 1.16 7.58 -30.28
N GLN A 25 0.64 6.59 -31.02
CA GLN A 25 1.28 5.28 -31.20
C GLN A 25 2.63 5.36 -31.93
N SER A 26 2.81 6.36 -32.79
CA SER A 26 4.09 6.62 -33.47
C SER A 26 5.13 7.31 -32.58
N SER A 27 4.75 7.74 -31.36
CA SER A 27 5.66 8.42 -30.44
C SER A 27 6.65 7.44 -29.82
N PRO A 28 7.95 7.79 -29.72
CA PRO A 28 8.92 7.00 -28.97
C PRO A 28 8.62 6.93 -27.46
N LEU A 29 7.66 7.72 -26.96
CA LEU A 29 7.23 7.74 -25.56
C LEU A 29 5.96 6.93 -25.31
N TYR A 30 5.44 6.27 -26.34
CA TYR A 30 4.25 5.43 -26.25
C TYR A 30 4.60 4.04 -25.73
N ASN A 31 3.80 3.59 -24.76
CA ASN A 31 3.76 2.22 -24.28
C ASN A 31 2.28 1.94 -23.91
N GLU A 32 1.79 0.73 -24.15
CA GLU A 32 0.42 0.34 -23.80
C GLU A 32 0.12 0.59 -22.32
N ASP A 33 1.08 0.32 -21.42
CA ASP A 33 0.92 0.58 -19.98
C ASP A 33 0.80 2.07 -19.63
N LEU A 34 1.39 2.94 -20.46
CA LEU A 34 1.40 4.39 -20.29
C LEU A 34 0.28 5.08 -21.07
N ALA A 35 -0.40 4.36 -21.96
CA ALA A 35 -1.44 4.92 -22.81
C ALA A 35 -2.64 5.41 -21.98
N PRO A 36 -3.29 6.52 -22.39
CA PRO A 36 -4.53 6.95 -21.75
C PRO A 36 -5.63 5.91 -21.90
N VAL A 37 -6.38 5.63 -20.83
CA VAL A 37 -7.49 4.68 -20.84
C VAL A 37 -8.72 5.32 -21.51
N PRO A 38 -9.25 4.77 -22.63
CA PRO A 38 -10.48 5.26 -23.25
C PRO A 38 -11.66 5.17 -22.30
N VAL A 39 -12.62 6.11 -22.37
CA VAL A 39 -13.77 6.16 -21.45
C VAL A 39 -14.57 4.85 -21.50
N ALA A 40 -14.72 4.25 -22.68
CA ALA A 40 -15.40 2.96 -22.85
C ALA A 40 -14.73 1.77 -22.12
N LYS A 41 -13.45 1.88 -21.74
CA LYS A 41 -12.71 0.86 -20.98
C LYS A 41 -12.64 1.16 -19.47
N ARG A 42 -13.19 2.30 -19.03
CA ARG A 42 -13.20 2.72 -17.61
C ARG A 42 -14.39 2.09 -16.89
N ASN A 43 -14.20 0.85 -16.43
CA ASN A 43 -15.26 0.03 -15.85
C ASN A 43 -15.24 -0.05 -14.32
N TRP A 44 -14.35 0.69 -13.65
CA TRP A 44 -14.25 0.63 -12.19
C TRP A 44 -15.35 1.44 -11.54
N THR A 45 -16.13 0.75 -10.70
CA THR A 45 -17.20 1.35 -9.90
C THR A 45 -16.69 1.70 -8.51
N THR A 46 -17.51 2.39 -7.71
CA THR A 46 -17.24 2.65 -6.29
C THR A 46 -16.92 1.36 -5.51
N TYR A 47 -17.55 0.24 -5.87
CA TYR A 47 -17.26 -1.05 -5.26
C TYR A 47 -15.82 -1.51 -5.52
N ASN A 48 -15.34 -1.37 -6.76
CA ASN A 48 -13.97 -1.75 -7.12
C ASN A 48 -12.96 -0.92 -6.34
N TYR A 49 -13.20 0.38 -6.19
CA TYR A 49 -12.35 1.26 -5.38
C TYR A 49 -12.42 0.90 -3.90
N ALA A 50 -13.61 0.66 -3.34
CA ALA A 50 -13.75 0.24 -1.95
C ALA A 50 -13.03 -1.09 -1.67
N ALA A 51 -13.19 -2.08 -2.55
CA ALA A 51 -12.50 -3.37 -2.46
C ALA A 51 -10.97 -3.20 -2.54
N LEU A 52 -10.47 -2.34 -3.44
CA LEU A 52 -9.05 -2.02 -3.54
C LEU A 52 -8.52 -1.41 -2.23
N TRP A 53 -9.23 -0.43 -1.66
CA TRP A 53 -8.84 0.23 -0.42
C TRP A 53 -8.82 -0.74 0.77
N VAL A 54 -9.83 -1.61 0.88
CA VAL A 54 -9.88 -2.63 1.93
C VAL A 54 -8.73 -3.63 1.77
N SER A 55 -8.47 -4.13 0.56
CA SER A 55 -7.36 -5.05 0.28
C SER A 55 -6.01 -4.41 0.64
N MET A 56 -5.79 -3.14 0.28
CA MET A 56 -4.55 -2.42 0.59
C MET A 56 -4.39 -2.06 2.07
N ALA A 57 -5.47 -1.70 2.75
CA ALA A 57 -5.45 -1.39 4.18
C ALA A 57 -5.24 -2.63 5.05
N HIS A 58 -5.64 -3.80 4.55
CA HIS A 58 -5.47 -5.06 5.24
C HIS A 58 -4.07 -5.64 5.00
N CYS A 59 -3.09 -5.15 5.77
CA CYS A 59 -1.74 -5.70 5.73
C CYS A 59 -1.06 -5.71 7.09
N ILE A 60 -0.06 -6.58 7.25
CA ILE A 60 0.69 -6.73 8.51
C ILE A 60 1.35 -5.41 8.96
N PRO A 61 1.97 -4.61 8.07
CA PRO A 61 2.51 -3.31 8.46
C PRO A 61 1.50 -2.39 9.12
N THR A 62 0.23 -2.38 8.70
CA THR A 62 -0.81 -1.57 9.34
C THR A 62 -1.06 -2.00 10.79
N TYR A 63 -1.03 -3.31 11.06
CA TYR A 63 -1.13 -3.83 12.43
C TYR A 63 0.11 -3.49 13.26
N MET A 64 1.29 -3.67 12.69
CA MET A 64 2.56 -3.34 13.35
C MET A 64 2.63 -1.86 13.70
N LEU A 65 2.14 -1.01 12.80
CA LEU A 65 2.04 0.42 12.97
C LEU A 65 1.11 0.78 14.14
N ALA A 66 -0.09 0.18 14.20
CA ALA A 66 -1.00 0.39 15.33
C ALA A 66 -0.40 -0.11 16.65
N SER A 67 0.17 -1.32 16.68
CA SER A 67 0.82 -1.87 17.88
C SER A 67 2.07 -1.07 18.29
N GLY A 68 2.79 -0.51 17.32
CA GLY A 68 3.99 0.29 17.54
C GLY A 68 3.68 1.61 18.23
N LEU A 69 2.57 2.26 17.90
CA LEU A 69 2.09 3.46 18.59
C LEU A 69 1.78 3.17 20.07
N ILE A 70 1.11 2.06 20.33
CA ILE A 70 0.79 1.63 21.71
C ILE A 70 2.07 1.28 22.46
N ALA A 71 3.00 0.54 21.84
CA ALA A 71 4.29 0.18 22.43
C ALA A 71 5.14 1.42 22.74
N ALA A 72 5.08 2.45 21.88
CA ALA A 72 5.73 3.74 22.08
C ALA A 72 5.14 4.53 23.27
N GLY A 73 4.01 4.10 23.84
CA GLY A 73 3.43 4.65 25.07
C GLY A 73 2.07 5.31 24.89
N MET A 74 1.52 5.36 23.67
CA MET A 74 0.16 5.87 23.45
C MET A 74 -0.87 4.90 24.02
N ASN A 75 -1.96 5.41 24.57
CA ASN A 75 -3.13 4.58 24.82
C ASN A 75 -3.89 4.25 23.51
N TRP A 76 -4.85 3.34 23.59
CA TRP A 76 -5.62 2.87 22.43
C TRP A 76 -6.30 4.02 21.67
N TRP A 77 -6.87 5.00 22.37
CA TRP A 77 -7.59 6.12 21.74
C TRP A 77 -6.62 7.11 21.08
N GLN A 78 -5.49 7.43 21.73
CA GLN A 78 -4.46 8.29 21.17
C GLN A 78 -3.86 7.69 19.89
N ALA A 79 -3.63 6.37 19.89
CA ALA A 79 -3.19 5.65 18.69
C ALA A 79 -4.23 5.74 17.56
N LEU A 80 -5.51 5.46 17.86
CA LEU A 80 -6.60 5.59 16.88
C LEU A 80 -6.73 7.02 16.33
N PHE A 81 -6.65 8.02 17.19
CA PHE A 81 -6.70 9.43 16.79
C PHE A 81 -5.53 9.80 15.88
N THR A 82 -4.31 9.38 16.23
CA THR A 82 -3.10 9.65 15.43
C THR A 82 -3.21 9.02 14.04
N ILE A 83 -3.70 7.77 13.98
CA ILE A 83 -3.96 7.06 12.71
C ILE A 83 -5.03 7.80 11.91
N LEU A 84 -6.17 8.13 12.52
CA LEU A 84 -7.27 8.82 11.86
C LEU A 84 -6.82 10.17 11.28
N LEU A 85 -6.12 10.97 12.08
CA LEU A 85 -5.59 12.27 11.66
C LEU A 85 -4.62 12.12 10.50
N GLY A 86 -3.69 11.16 10.56
CA GLY A 86 -2.77 10.87 9.46
C GLY A 86 -3.50 10.55 8.16
N ASN A 87 -4.52 9.69 8.23
CA ASN A 87 -5.34 9.34 7.06
C ASN A 87 -6.12 10.54 6.51
N VAL A 88 -6.68 11.40 7.36
CA VAL A 88 -7.37 12.63 6.93
C VAL A 88 -6.42 13.59 6.23
N ILE A 89 -5.20 13.75 6.75
CA ILE A 89 -4.18 14.60 6.12
C ILE A 89 -3.81 14.06 4.74
N VAL A 90 -3.60 12.74 4.61
CA VAL A 90 -3.22 12.11 3.33
C VAL A 90 -4.38 12.05 2.34
N LEU A 91 -5.63 12.11 2.80
CA LEU A 91 -6.80 12.17 1.92
C LEU A 91 -6.75 13.41 1.02
N ILE A 92 -6.24 14.54 1.50
CA ILE A 92 -6.14 15.79 0.71
C ILE A 92 -5.30 15.59 -0.57
N PRO A 93 -4.01 15.20 -0.50
CA PRO A 93 -3.22 14.96 -1.70
C PRO A 93 -3.75 13.79 -2.53
N ILE A 94 -4.35 12.75 -1.92
CA ILE A 94 -5.02 11.68 -2.66
C ILE A 94 -6.09 12.25 -3.59
N LEU A 95 -7.00 13.09 -3.07
CA LEU A 95 -8.08 13.66 -3.86
C LEU A 95 -7.57 14.58 -4.97
N LEU A 96 -6.56 15.40 -4.66
CA LEU A 96 -5.94 16.29 -5.63
C LEU A 96 -5.27 15.52 -6.78
N ASN A 97 -4.51 14.45 -6.47
CA ASN A 97 -3.85 13.62 -7.48
C ASN A 97 -4.80 12.64 -8.17
N SER A 98 -6.00 12.39 -7.63
CA SER A 98 -7.02 11.56 -8.30
C SER A 98 -7.59 12.25 -9.55
N HIS A 99 -7.67 13.57 -9.54
CA HIS A 99 -8.39 14.33 -10.57
C HIS A 99 -7.79 14.19 -11.99
N PRO A 100 -6.47 14.26 -12.20
CA PRO A 100 -5.89 14.03 -13.53
C PRO A 100 -6.14 12.61 -14.06
N GLY A 101 -6.11 11.61 -13.17
CA GLY A 101 -6.39 10.22 -13.51
C GLY A 101 -7.83 10.04 -13.99
N THR A 102 -8.82 10.51 -13.22
CA THR A 102 -10.24 10.40 -13.61
C THR A 102 -10.58 11.22 -14.85
N LYS A 103 -10.04 12.44 -14.97
CA LYS A 103 -10.34 13.36 -16.07
C LYS A 103 -9.74 12.90 -17.40
N TYR A 104 -8.44 12.60 -17.43
CA TYR A 104 -7.70 12.33 -18.67
C TYR A 104 -7.39 10.84 -18.90
N GLY A 105 -7.60 9.98 -17.90
CA GLY A 105 -7.28 8.55 -18.02
C GLY A 105 -5.79 8.25 -18.08
N ILE A 106 -4.94 9.17 -17.61
CA ILE A 106 -3.46 9.05 -17.68
C ILE A 106 -2.87 8.53 -16.37
N PRO A 107 -1.79 7.73 -16.41
CA PRO A 107 -1.07 7.29 -15.22
C PRO A 107 -0.12 8.37 -14.68
N PHE A 108 0.38 8.17 -13.47
CA PHE A 108 1.24 9.13 -12.76
C PHE A 108 2.50 9.54 -13.56
N PRO A 109 3.26 8.62 -14.20
CA PRO A 109 4.44 9.01 -14.96
C PRO A 109 4.12 9.95 -16.12
N VAL A 110 2.94 9.82 -16.74
CA VAL A 110 2.50 10.71 -17.81
C VAL A 110 2.06 12.06 -17.26
N PHE A 111 1.34 12.07 -16.13
CA PHE A 111 0.99 13.30 -15.42
C PHE A 111 2.23 14.10 -14.99
N ALA A 112 3.26 13.41 -14.48
CA ALA A 112 4.52 14.03 -14.07
C ALA A 112 5.24 14.76 -15.21
N ARG A 113 5.04 14.36 -16.48
CA ARG A 113 5.62 15.05 -17.65
C ARG A 113 5.13 16.49 -17.79
N ALA A 114 3.94 16.82 -17.28
CA ALA A 114 3.41 18.17 -17.32
C ALA A 114 4.20 19.13 -16.42
N ALA A 115 4.76 18.64 -15.31
CA ALA A 115 5.54 19.45 -14.36
C ALA A 115 7.05 19.38 -14.62
N TYR A 116 7.58 18.19 -14.93
CA TYR A 116 9.02 17.93 -15.02
C TYR A 116 9.53 17.78 -16.46
N GLY A 117 8.66 17.85 -17.47
CA GLY A 117 8.99 17.55 -18.85
C GLY A 117 9.17 16.05 -19.11
N THR A 118 9.39 15.68 -20.38
CA THR A 118 9.47 14.28 -20.81
C THR A 118 10.64 13.54 -20.18
N ILE A 119 11.83 14.14 -20.17
CA ILE A 119 13.04 13.54 -19.58
C ILE A 119 13.02 13.65 -18.05
N GLY A 120 12.64 14.81 -17.51
CA GLY A 120 12.65 15.04 -16.05
C GLY A 120 11.64 14.18 -15.29
N SER A 121 10.54 13.77 -15.92
CA SER A 121 9.54 12.86 -15.33
C SER A 121 10.10 11.49 -14.93
N ASN A 122 11.22 11.07 -15.52
CA ASN A 122 11.88 9.81 -15.18
C ASN A 122 12.43 9.81 -13.76
N LEU A 123 12.84 10.97 -13.22
CA LEU A 123 13.36 11.05 -11.86
C LEU A 123 12.29 10.73 -10.81
N PRO A 124 11.10 11.39 -10.79
CA PRO A 124 9.99 11.00 -9.91
C PRO A 124 9.54 9.54 -10.12
N ALA A 125 9.51 9.07 -11.38
CA ALA A 125 9.14 7.68 -11.68
C ALA A 125 10.13 6.67 -11.09
N LEU A 126 11.44 6.96 -11.15
CA LEU A 126 12.49 6.12 -10.58
C LEU A 126 12.49 6.16 -9.05
N MET A 127 12.34 7.35 -8.46
CA MET A 127 12.21 7.50 -7.00
C MET A 127 11.05 6.65 -6.47
N ARG A 128 9.91 6.68 -7.18
CA ARG A 128 8.76 5.84 -6.88
C ARG A 128 9.08 4.35 -6.97
N ALA A 129 9.78 3.91 -8.02
CA ALA A 129 10.17 2.52 -8.19
C ALA A 129 11.08 2.05 -7.05
N ILE A 130 12.04 2.88 -6.61
CA ILE A 130 12.93 2.58 -5.48
C ILE A 130 12.12 2.37 -4.19
N VAL A 131 11.16 3.25 -3.91
CA VAL A 131 10.33 3.11 -2.71
C VAL A 131 9.45 1.85 -2.78
N ALA A 132 8.91 1.52 -3.96
CA ALA A 132 8.16 0.28 -4.16
C ALA A 132 9.03 -0.97 -3.89
N CYS A 133 10.28 -0.99 -4.34
CA CYS A 133 11.24 -2.05 -4.01
C CYS A 133 11.52 -2.13 -2.51
N GLY A 134 11.62 -1.00 -1.82
CA GLY A 134 11.77 -0.95 -0.36
C GLY A 134 10.57 -1.56 0.37
N TRP A 135 9.36 -1.20 -0.04
CA TRP A 135 8.13 -1.80 0.51
C TRP A 135 8.05 -3.30 0.26
N PHE A 136 8.39 -3.75 -0.94
CA PHE A 136 8.46 -5.18 -1.24
C PHE A 136 9.45 -5.91 -0.34
N GLY A 137 10.64 -5.33 -0.11
CA GLY A 137 11.64 -5.90 0.80
C GLY A 137 11.14 -6.04 2.24
N ILE A 138 10.48 -5.00 2.77
CA ILE A 138 9.89 -5.00 4.12
C ILE A 138 8.81 -6.09 4.22
N GLN A 139 7.92 -6.19 3.24
CA GLN A 139 6.84 -7.18 3.24
C GLN A 139 7.38 -8.61 3.09
N ALA A 140 8.40 -8.81 2.27
CA ALA A 140 9.07 -10.09 2.13
C ALA A 140 9.77 -10.50 3.44
N TRP A 141 10.38 -9.55 4.16
CA TRP A 141 10.96 -9.79 5.48
C TRP A 141 9.92 -10.21 6.51
N ILE A 142 8.83 -9.44 6.62
CA ILE A 142 7.74 -9.74 7.56
C ILE A 142 7.10 -11.12 7.25
N GLY A 143 6.88 -11.44 5.97
CA GLY A 143 6.40 -12.76 5.57
C GLY A 143 7.42 -13.88 5.84
N GLY A 144 8.71 -13.59 5.69
CA GLY A 144 9.81 -14.47 6.08
C GLY A 144 9.82 -14.77 7.58
N GLU A 145 9.58 -13.78 8.43
CA GLU A 145 9.45 -13.95 9.89
C GLU A 145 8.22 -14.79 10.26
N ALA A 146 7.11 -14.65 9.54
CA ALA A 146 5.94 -15.50 9.71
C ALA A 146 6.27 -16.97 9.36
N LEU A 147 6.99 -17.21 8.26
CA LEU A 147 7.45 -18.54 7.86
C LEU A 147 8.48 -19.12 8.85
N HIS A 148 9.39 -18.28 9.34
CA HIS A 148 10.35 -18.65 10.37
C HIS A 148 9.63 -19.10 11.64
N THR A 149 8.64 -18.34 12.09
CA THR A 149 7.80 -18.67 13.26
C THR A 149 7.04 -19.98 13.06
N LEU A 150 6.51 -20.22 11.85
CA LEU A 150 5.87 -21.50 11.51
C LEU A 150 6.85 -22.67 11.63
N PHE A 151 8.06 -22.55 11.08
CA PHE A 151 9.06 -23.61 11.17
C PHE A 151 9.53 -23.87 12.59
N LYS A 152 9.61 -22.85 13.45
CA LYS A 152 9.89 -23.05 14.89
C LYS A 152 8.81 -23.86 15.60
N ALA A 153 7.56 -23.71 15.19
CA ALA A 153 6.45 -24.46 15.78
C ALA A 153 6.42 -25.92 15.32
N ILE A 154 6.88 -26.21 14.10
CA ILE A 154 6.82 -27.56 13.50
C ILE A 154 8.10 -28.36 13.75
N ILE A 155 9.27 -27.71 13.69
CA ILE A 155 10.58 -28.36 13.73
C ILE A 155 11.29 -27.96 15.04
N PRO A 156 11.38 -28.87 16.02
CA PRO A 156 12.14 -28.63 17.24
C PRO A 156 13.61 -28.34 16.91
N GLY A 157 14.15 -27.22 17.41
CA GLY A 157 15.54 -26.82 17.16
C GLY A 157 15.78 -26.11 15.82
N TRP A 158 14.73 -25.67 15.11
CA TRP A 158 14.88 -24.88 13.88
C TRP A 158 15.79 -23.66 14.04
N GLU A 159 15.75 -22.97 15.18
CA GLU A 159 16.60 -21.78 15.40
C GLU A 159 18.09 -22.08 15.34
N THR A 160 18.52 -23.25 15.79
CA THR A 160 19.93 -23.65 15.91
C THR A 160 20.40 -24.61 14.82
N LEU A 161 19.49 -25.05 13.95
CA LEU A 161 19.74 -26.11 12.94
C LEU A 161 20.88 -25.77 11.97
N LEU A 162 21.00 -24.50 11.57
CA LEU A 162 21.97 -24.05 10.56
C LEU A 162 23.11 -23.20 11.15
N GLY A 163 23.35 -23.27 12.47
CA GLY A 163 24.48 -22.61 13.12
C GLY A 163 24.21 -21.20 13.67
N GLY A 164 25.28 -20.41 13.82
CA GLY A 164 25.27 -19.12 14.53
C GLY A 164 24.61 -17.96 13.76
N ALA A 165 24.37 -16.85 14.45
CA ALA A 165 23.72 -15.68 13.85
C ALA A 165 24.61 -15.00 12.79
N ILE A 166 24.02 -14.66 11.65
CA ILE A 166 24.64 -13.84 10.59
C ILE A 166 23.91 -12.50 10.56
N GLY A 167 24.62 -11.40 10.78
CA GLY A 167 24.04 -10.06 10.71
C GLY A 167 22.95 -9.79 11.77
N GLY A 168 23.04 -10.42 12.94
CA GLY A 168 22.07 -10.24 14.04
C GLY A 168 20.84 -11.14 14.01
N HIS A 169 20.65 -11.93 12.93
CA HIS A 169 19.55 -12.90 12.80
C HIS A 169 20.08 -14.32 12.60
N THR A 170 19.27 -15.32 12.94
CA THR A 170 19.63 -16.73 12.71
C THR A 170 19.71 -17.02 11.21
N VAL A 171 20.58 -17.96 10.81
CA VAL A 171 20.65 -18.41 9.40
C VAL A 171 19.28 -18.94 8.93
N THR A 172 18.51 -19.52 9.86
CA THR A 172 17.18 -20.04 9.57
C THR A 172 16.13 -18.96 9.34
N ALA A 173 16.29 -17.76 9.92
CA ALA A 173 15.49 -16.58 9.58
C ALA A 173 15.80 -16.10 8.15
N TRP A 174 17.08 -15.99 7.78
CA TRP A 174 17.50 -15.65 6.41
C TRP A 174 16.99 -16.64 5.37
N LEU A 175 17.05 -17.94 5.68
CA LEU A 175 16.50 -18.98 4.81
C LEU A 175 14.98 -18.83 4.64
N SER A 176 14.26 -18.58 5.74
CA SER A 176 12.81 -18.37 5.70
C SER A 176 12.43 -17.14 4.88
N PHE A 177 13.20 -16.05 5.00
CA PHE A 177 13.09 -14.88 4.13
C PHE A 177 13.31 -15.22 2.66
N LEU A 178 14.40 -15.93 2.31
CA LEU A 178 14.69 -16.30 0.92
C LEU A 178 13.62 -17.23 0.32
N LEU A 179 13.09 -18.15 1.12
CA LEU A 179 11.98 -19.02 0.71
C LEU A 179 10.71 -18.21 0.44
N PHE A 180 10.34 -17.31 1.35
CA PHE A 180 9.17 -16.46 1.17
C PHE A 180 9.32 -15.49 -0.01
N TRP A 181 10.49 -14.88 -0.15
CA TRP A 181 10.83 -14.03 -1.28
C TRP A 181 10.75 -14.81 -2.61
N GLY A 182 11.36 -16.00 -2.68
CA GLY A 182 11.34 -16.85 -3.86
C GLY A 182 9.93 -17.28 -4.26
N MET A 183 9.08 -17.58 -3.29
CA MET A 183 7.66 -17.87 -3.51
C MET A 183 6.93 -16.66 -4.12
N ASN A 184 7.16 -15.44 -3.63
CA ASN A 184 6.57 -14.23 -4.20
C ASN A 184 7.03 -14.01 -5.65
N ILE A 185 8.33 -14.15 -5.92
CA ILE A 185 8.88 -14.04 -7.28
C ILE A 185 8.28 -15.08 -8.21
N TRP A 186 8.10 -16.31 -7.75
CA TRP A 186 7.46 -17.38 -8.53
C TRP A 186 6.00 -17.06 -8.85
N ILE A 187 5.23 -16.54 -7.88
CA ILE A 187 3.84 -16.10 -8.12
C ILE A 187 3.80 -14.98 -9.16
N ILE A 188 4.67 -13.98 -9.02
CA ILE A 188 4.76 -12.84 -9.95
C ILE A 188 5.12 -13.31 -11.37
N TYR A 189 6.06 -14.25 -11.49
CA TYR A 189 6.49 -14.79 -12.78
C TYR A 189 5.37 -15.52 -13.54
N ARG A 190 4.41 -16.14 -12.83
CA ARG A 190 3.23 -16.78 -13.43
C ARG A 190 2.16 -15.78 -13.89
N GLY A 191 2.30 -14.50 -13.58
CA GLY A 191 1.42 -13.42 -14.03
C GLY A 191 0.22 -13.15 -13.10
N MET A 192 -0.61 -12.19 -13.52
CA MET A 192 -1.69 -11.63 -12.71
C MET A 192 -2.83 -12.61 -12.40
N ASP A 193 -3.02 -13.64 -13.21
CA ASP A 193 -4.11 -14.59 -13.01
C ASP A 193 -3.87 -15.49 -11.79
N LEU A 194 -2.65 -16.01 -11.62
CA LEU A 194 -2.28 -16.76 -10.41
C LEU A 194 -2.35 -15.87 -9.17
N LEU A 195 -1.89 -14.61 -9.27
CA LEU A 195 -1.95 -13.68 -8.15
C LEU A 195 -3.40 -13.48 -7.68
N ARG A 196 -4.34 -13.29 -8.61
CA ARG A 196 -5.77 -13.17 -8.30
C ARG A 196 -6.33 -14.42 -7.65
N GLU A 197 -5.97 -15.60 -8.14
CA GLU A 197 -6.41 -16.86 -7.53
C GLU A 197 -5.91 -16.99 -6.09
N VAL A 198 -4.62 -16.72 -5.84
CA VAL A 198 -4.04 -16.75 -4.50
C VAL A 198 -4.72 -15.73 -3.59
N GLU A 199 -4.93 -14.51 -4.06
CA GLU A 199 -5.60 -13.45 -3.29
C GLU A 199 -7.05 -13.81 -2.94
N ASN A 200 -7.81 -14.39 -3.89
CA ASN A 200 -9.20 -14.79 -3.67
C ASN A 200 -9.35 -15.87 -2.58
N TRP A 201 -8.36 -16.76 -2.43
CA TRP A 201 -8.33 -17.75 -1.35
C TRP A 201 -7.77 -17.18 -0.05
N ALA A 202 -6.72 -16.36 -0.14
CA ALA A 202 -6.03 -15.81 1.02
C ALA A 202 -6.89 -14.77 1.76
N ALA A 203 -7.57 -13.87 1.05
CA ALA A 203 -8.30 -12.76 1.67
C ALA A 203 -9.41 -13.22 2.64
N PRO A 204 -10.32 -14.16 2.27
CA PRO A 204 -11.31 -14.69 3.22
C PRO A 204 -10.66 -15.43 4.39
N TYR A 205 -9.61 -16.22 4.11
CA TYR A 205 -8.90 -16.98 5.14
C TYR A 205 -8.28 -16.06 6.19
N VAL A 206 -7.54 -15.04 5.76
CA VAL A 206 -6.92 -14.09 6.68
C VAL A 206 -7.98 -13.34 7.47
N LEU A 207 -9.08 -12.89 6.85
CA LEU A 207 -10.16 -12.20 7.56
C LEU A 207 -10.77 -13.08 8.68
N VAL A 208 -11.08 -14.34 8.37
CA VAL A 208 -11.63 -15.29 9.36
C VAL A 208 -10.61 -15.55 10.46
N MET A 209 -9.35 -15.79 10.12
CA MET A 209 -8.30 -16.03 11.10
C MET A 209 -8.02 -14.82 11.99
N THR A 210 -8.06 -13.60 11.44
CA THR A 210 -7.96 -12.35 12.21
C THR A 210 -9.12 -12.23 13.19
N ALA A 211 -10.35 -12.55 12.79
CA ALA A 211 -11.51 -12.52 13.68
C ALA A 211 -11.38 -13.56 14.82
N ILE A 212 -10.94 -14.78 14.51
CA ILE A 212 -10.69 -15.83 15.51
C ILE A 212 -9.59 -15.40 16.49
N LEU A 213 -8.47 -14.90 15.98
CA LEU A 213 -7.34 -14.44 16.81
C LEU A 213 -7.73 -13.25 17.69
N LEU A 214 -8.54 -12.32 17.17
CA LEU A 214 -9.08 -11.21 17.96
C LEU A 214 -9.97 -11.73 19.09
N GLY A 215 -10.90 -12.64 18.80
CA GLY A 215 -11.76 -13.25 19.81
C GLY A 215 -10.95 -13.98 20.89
N TRP A 216 -9.94 -14.75 20.48
CA TRP A 216 -9.01 -15.41 21.40
C TRP A 216 -8.21 -14.43 22.26
N ALA A 217 -7.72 -13.33 21.68
CA ALA A 217 -6.96 -12.32 22.40
C ALA A 217 -7.84 -11.61 23.44
N ILE A 218 -9.08 -11.25 23.09
CA ILE A 218 -10.04 -10.65 24.02
C ILE A 218 -10.36 -11.61 25.17
N TRP A 219 -10.60 -12.88 24.87
CA TRP A 219 -10.86 -13.90 25.89
C TRP A 219 -9.67 -14.05 26.85
N ARG A 220 -8.44 -14.16 26.31
CA ARG A 220 -7.23 -14.33 27.11
C ARG A 220 -6.87 -13.08 27.93
N ALA A 221 -7.25 -11.90 27.45
CA ALA A 221 -7.07 -10.62 28.16
C ALA A 221 -8.09 -10.40 29.29
N GLY A 222 -9.09 -11.29 29.45
CA GLY A 222 -10.17 -11.11 30.42
C GLY A 222 -11.24 -10.10 29.98
N GLY A 223 -11.37 -9.88 28.66
CA GLY A 223 -12.28 -8.90 28.06
C GLY A 223 -11.58 -7.63 27.57
N LEU A 224 -12.36 -6.68 27.05
CA LEU A 224 -11.85 -5.39 26.56
C LEU A 224 -11.51 -4.41 27.68
N GLY A 225 -11.93 -4.69 28.93
CA GLY A 225 -11.80 -3.79 30.07
C GLY A 225 -10.37 -3.33 30.29
N ASN A 226 -9.42 -4.28 30.36
CA ASN A 226 -8.01 -3.99 30.61
C ASN A 226 -7.41 -3.04 29.55
N LEU A 227 -7.73 -3.26 28.26
CA LEU A 227 -7.27 -2.39 27.17
C LEU A 227 -7.87 -0.98 27.27
N LEU A 228 -9.15 -0.88 27.63
CA LEU A 228 -9.86 0.40 27.70
C LEU A 228 -9.46 1.23 28.92
N THR A 229 -9.07 0.57 30.03
CA THR A 229 -8.64 1.21 31.27
C THR A 229 -7.14 1.48 31.35
N GLU A 230 -6.34 0.90 30.45
CA GLU A 230 -4.89 1.12 30.44
C GLU A 230 -4.58 2.57 30.06
N SER A 231 -4.19 3.36 31.06
CA SER A 231 -3.72 4.73 30.87
C SER A 231 -2.39 4.70 30.11
N GLY A 232 -2.27 5.52 29.07
CA GLY A 232 -1.03 5.66 28.29
C GLY A 232 0.14 6.08 29.19
N LYS A 233 1.37 5.85 28.71
CA LYS A 233 2.59 6.21 29.45
C LYS A 233 2.78 7.73 29.59
N PHE A 234 2.09 8.51 28.75
CA PHE A 234 2.18 9.97 28.75
C PHE A 234 1.17 10.58 29.71
N GLN A 235 1.68 11.25 30.74
CA GLN A 235 0.87 11.93 31.76
C GLN A 235 0.66 13.41 31.42
N THR A 236 1.51 13.98 30.56
CA THR A 236 1.43 15.38 30.14
C THR A 236 1.50 15.56 28.62
N PHE A 237 0.96 16.68 28.12
CA PHE A 237 1.07 17.05 26.71
C PHE A 237 2.53 17.21 26.25
N ALA A 238 3.42 17.63 27.15
CA ALA A 238 4.84 17.82 26.85
C ALA A 238 5.56 16.49 26.59
N GLU A 239 5.14 15.40 27.23
CA GLU A 239 5.66 14.05 27.00
C GLU A 239 5.07 13.39 25.74
N PHE A 240 3.80 13.73 25.43
CA PHE A 240 3.11 13.18 24.26
C PHE A 240 3.63 13.77 22.94
N TRP A 241 3.86 15.08 22.88
CA TRP A 241 4.18 15.79 21.63
C TRP A 241 5.42 15.25 20.88
N PRO A 242 6.55 14.95 21.57
CA PRO A 242 7.75 14.40 20.92
C PRO A 242 7.53 13.01 20.31
N VAL A 243 6.54 12.25 20.76
CA VAL A 243 6.19 10.94 20.20
C VAL A 243 5.09 11.07 19.15
N PHE A 244 4.14 11.96 19.37
CA PHE A 244 3.03 12.23 18.46
C PHE A 244 3.48 12.74 17.09
N ILE A 245 4.38 13.73 17.03
CA ILE A 245 4.80 14.32 15.75
C ILE A 245 5.53 13.32 14.84
N PRO A 246 6.54 12.56 15.32
CA PRO A 246 7.15 11.49 14.52
C PRO A 246 6.16 10.39 14.15
N SER A 247 5.27 10.02 15.07
CA SER A 247 4.22 9.02 14.81
C SER A 247 3.28 9.44 13.69
N LEU A 248 2.76 10.67 13.76
CA LEU A 248 1.90 11.24 12.71
C LEU A 248 2.64 11.35 11.38
N THR A 249 3.91 11.76 11.42
CA THR A 249 4.77 11.82 10.22
C THR A 249 4.96 10.44 9.61
N ALA A 250 5.15 9.39 10.42
CA ALA A 250 5.22 8.01 9.96
C ALA A 250 3.90 7.54 9.33
N MET A 251 2.74 7.91 9.90
CA MET A 251 1.42 7.63 9.29
C MET A 251 1.29 8.27 7.91
N ILE A 252 1.69 9.53 7.80
CA ILE A 252 1.64 10.27 6.53
C ILE A 252 2.60 9.62 5.53
N GLY A 253 3.83 9.30 5.94
CA GLY A 253 4.85 8.67 5.10
C GLY A 253 4.44 7.30 4.59
N PHE A 254 3.71 6.52 5.39
CA PHE A 254 3.16 5.21 5.01
C PHE A 254 2.28 5.32 3.75
N TRP A 255 1.37 6.30 3.71
CA TRP A 255 0.42 6.48 2.61
C TRP A 255 0.87 7.49 1.54
N ALA A 256 1.94 8.26 1.78
CA ALA A 256 2.40 9.31 0.89
C ALA A 256 2.71 8.79 -0.54
N THR A 257 3.35 7.62 -0.65
CA THR A 257 3.66 7.04 -1.96
C THR A 257 2.41 6.70 -2.77
N LEU A 258 1.36 6.21 -2.11
CA LEU A 258 0.09 5.93 -2.75
C LEU A 258 -0.60 7.22 -3.21
N SER A 259 -0.53 8.28 -2.41
CA SER A 259 -1.15 9.57 -2.76
C SER A 259 -0.64 10.13 -4.10
N LEU A 260 0.64 9.93 -4.40
CA LEU A 260 1.23 10.33 -5.68
C LEU A 260 0.76 9.43 -6.84
N ASN A 261 0.57 8.15 -6.58
CA ASN A 261 0.28 7.13 -7.60
C ASN A 261 -1.20 6.97 -7.89
N MET A 262 -2.05 7.78 -7.24
CA MET A 262 -3.50 7.71 -7.39
C MET A 262 -4.00 7.77 -8.85
N PRO A 263 -3.36 8.51 -9.79
CA PRO A 263 -3.70 8.44 -11.22
C PRO A 263 -3.68 7.02 -11.82
N ASP A 264 -2.81 6.14 -11.33
CA ASP A 264 -2.64 4.78 -11.86
C ASP A 264 -3.90 3.92 -11.63
N PHE A 265 -4.65 4.20 -10.56
CA PHE A 265 -5.92 3.53 -10.23
C PHE A 265 -7.13 4.29 -10.73
N THR A 266 -7.12 5.61 -10.58
CA THR A 266 -8.27 6.47 -10.90
C THR A 266 -8.52 6.61 -12.41
N ARG A 267 -7.51 6.33 -13.26
CA ARG A 267 -7.67 6.26 -14.72
C ARG A 267 -8.69 5.24 -15.23
N PHE A 268 -9.05 4.26 -14.41
CA PHE A 268 -10.05 3.24 -14.76
C PHE A 268 -11.48 3.57 -14.30
N GLY A 269 -11.69 4.75 -13.69
CA GLY A 269 -12.95 5.13 -13.04
C GLY A 269 -14.09 5.42 -14.00
N ARG A 270 -15.23 4.76 -13.78
CA ARG A 270 -16.44 4.90 -14.61
C ARG A 270 -17.17 6.22 -14.40
N SER A 271 -17.13 6.77 -13.18
CA SER A 271 -17.84 7.98 -12.73
C SER A 271 -17.08 8.64 -11.59
#